data_AF-A0A3M3W4T0-F1
#
_entry.id   AF-A0A3M3W4T0-F1
#
_cell.length_a   1.000
_cell.length_b   1.000
_cell.length_c   1.000
_cell.angle_alpha   90.00
_cell.angle_beta   90.00
_cell.angle_gamma   90.00
#
_symmetry.space_group_name_H-M   'P 1'
#
loop_
_entity.id
_entity.type
_entity.pdbx_description
1 polymer ?
#
loop_
_entity_poly.entity_id
_entity_poly.type
_entity_poly.pdbx_seq_one_letter_code
_entity_poly.pdbx_strand_id
1 'polypeptide(L)'
;MEITEKALQKAIHLLEANPRFLQVGEDDITNMICVAMRMAGINVEHDSMEGGHADLVVKNVRYKWLAEAKIKDDSYDYGWLWDGFMQLTERYATNTAGNNRAGFLVYIKQPNSKL
;
A
#
# COMPACT_ATOMS: atom_id res chain seq x y z
N MET A 1 -8.83 11.51 4.84
CA MET A 1 -9.02 10.18 4.24
C MET A 1 -9.29 10.34 2.76
N GLU A 2 -10.34 11.05 2.36
CA GLU A 2 -10.68 11.29 0.96
C GLU A 2 -9.52 11.78 0.07
N ILE A 3 -8.69 12.71 0.55
CA ILE A 3 -7.52 13.19 -0.22
C ILE A 3 -6.47 12.08 -0.40
N THR A 4 -6.22 11.26 0.64
CA THR A 4 -5.29 10.13 0.58
C THR A 4 -5.78 9.08 -0.42
N GLU A 5 -7.07 8.73 -0.35
CA GLU A 5 -7.68 7.75 -1.26
C GLU A 5 -7.63 8.23 -2.71
N LYS A 6 -7.97 9.49 -2.97
CA LYS A 6 -7.90 10.10 -4.31
C LYS A 6 -6.45 10.11 -4.85
N ALA A 7 -5.47 10.41 -4.01
CA ALA A 7 -4.07 10.38 -4.41
C ALA A 7 -3.58 8.96 -4.70
N LEU A 8 -3.95 7.99 -3.85
CA LEU A 8 -3.65 6.58 -4.03
C LEU A 8 -4.26 6.03 -5.33
N GLN A 9 -5.55 6.30 -5.58
CA GLN A 9 -6.23 5.90 -6.82
C GLN A 9 -5.57 6.48 -8.06
N LYS A 10 -5.12 7.74 -8.02
CA LYS A 10 -4.38 8.34 -9.14
C LYS A 10 -3.02 7.68 -9.34
N ALA A 11 -2.30 7.40 -8.25
CA ALA A 11 -1.01 6.70 -8.32
C ALA A 11 -1.17 5.29 -8.93
N ILE A 12 -2.19 4.54 -8.49
CA ILE A 12 -2.51 3.21 -9.03
C ILE A 12 -2.83 3.29 -10.53
N HIS A 13 -3.72 4.18 -10.95
CA HIS A 13 -4.06 4.33 -12.38
C HIS A 13 -2.83 4.69 -13.25
N LEU A 14 -1.90 5.50 -12.74
CA LEU A 14 -0.67 5.83 -13.45
C LEU A 14 0.23 4.60 -13.65
N LEU A 15 0.26 3.70 -12.68
CA LEU A 15 1.00 2.45 -12.77
C LEU A 15 0.28 1.45 -13.69
N GLU A 16 -1.02 1.26 -13.53
CA GLU A 16 -1.81 0.33 -14.38
C GLU A 16 -1.76 0.69 -15.86
N ALA A 17 -1.61 1.98 -16.20
CA ALA A 17 -1.48 2.44 -17.58
C ALA A 17 -0.18 1.99 -18.28
N ASN A 18 0.81 1.48 -17.54
CA ASN A 18 2.11 1.08 -18.10
C ASN A 18 2.39 -0.41 -17.84
N PRO A 19 2.28 -1.26 -18.87
CA PRO A 19 2.51 -2.71 -18.76
C PRO A 19 3.89 -3.12 -18.24
N ARG A 20 4.89 -2.22 -18.26
CA ARG A 20 6.23 -2.51 -17.72
C ARG A 20 6.20 -2.85 -16.22
N PHE A 21 5.21 -2.35 -15.47
CA PHE A 21 5.08 -2.63 -14.03
C PHE A 21 4.69 -4.08 -13.73
N LEU A 22 4.30 -4.88 -14.73
CA LEU A 22 4.16 -6.33 -14.57
C LEU A 22 5.47 -7.02 -14.15
N GLN A 23 6.64 -6.42 -14.46
CA GLN A 23 7.95 -7.01 -14.17
C GLN A 23 8.62 -6.43 -12.91
N VAL A 24 7.99 -5.49 -12.21
CA VAL A 24 8.61 -4.70 -11.12
C VAL A 24 8.26 -5.28 -9.75
N GLY A 25 9.20 -5.41 -8.80
CA GLY A 25 8.93 -6.04 -7.49
C GLY A 25 7.85 -5.33 -6.65
N GLU A 26 7.39 -6.00 -5.59
CA GLU A 26 6.43 -5.45 -4.62
C GLU A 26 6.91 -4.12 -4.02
N ASP A 27 8.13 -4.13 -3.44
CA ASP A 27 8.77 -2.97 -2.82
C ASP A 27 8.89 -1.80 -3.80
N ASP A 28 9.37 -2.06 -5.01
CA ASP A 28 9.50 -1.04 -6.06
C ASP A 28 8.13 -0.45 -6.46
N ILE A 29 7.09 -1.28 -6.62
CA ILE A 29 5.73 -0.80 -6.91
C ILE A 29 5.24 0.10 -5.78
N THR A 30 5.40 -0.33 -4.53
CA THR A 30 5.00 0.44 -3.35
C THR A 30 5.74 1.77 -3.26
N ASN A 31 7.05 1.78 -3.50
CA ASN A 31 7.87 2.98 -3.52
C ASN A 31 7.43 3.94 -4.65
N MET A 32 7.07 3.42 -5.83
CA MET A 32 6.54 4.25 -6.91
C MET A 32 5.18 4.86 -6.59
N ILE A 33 4.29 4.13 -5.91
CA ILE A 33 3.05 4.69 -5.36
C ILE A 33 3.39 5.83 -4.39
N CYS A 34 4.34 5.61 -3.47
CA CYS A 34 4.78 6.64 -2.53
C CYS A 34 5.29 7.89 -3.24
N VAL A 35 6.13 7.75 -4.28
CA VAL A 35 6.64 8.87 -5.07
C VAL A 35 5.50 9.64 -5.73
N ALA A 36 4.56 8.96 -6.39
CA ALA A 36 3.41 9.60 -7.03
C ALA A 36 2.52 10.33 -6.00
N MET A 37 2.30 9.74 -4.84
CA MET A 37 1.56 10.38 -3.74
C MET A 37 2.29 11.60 -3.16
N ARG A 38 3.63 11.56 -3.02
CA ARG A 38 4.44 12.74 -2.64
C ARG A 38 4.33 13.85 -3.66
N MET A 39 4.38 13.52 -4.95
CA MET A 39 4.18 14.50 -6.04
C MET A 39 2.77 15.12 -6.01
N ALA A 40 1.78 14.40 -5.47
CA ALA A 40 0.43 14.91 -5.21
C ALA A 40 0.32 15.71 -3.88
N GLY A 41 1.43 15.98 -3.19
CA GLY A 41 1.48 16.73 -1.93
C GLY A 41 1.11 15.91 -0.70
N ILE A 42 1.05 14.57 -0.79
CA ILE A 42 0.79 13.71 0.36
C ILE A 42 2.09 13.47 1.12
N ASN A 43 2.06 13.71 2.42
CA ASN A 43 3.14 13.30 3.32
C ASN A 43 3.06 11.78 3.55
N VAL A 44 3.91 11.05 2.83
CA VAL A 44 3.96 9.59 2.84
C VAL A 44 5.40 9.08 2.94
N GLU A 45 5.58 8.05 3.77
CA GLU A 45 6.82 7.32 3.98
C GLU A 45 6.70 5.90 3.42
N HIS A 46 7.81 5.38 2.92
CA HIS A 46 7.97 4.00 2.48
C HIS A 46 8.84 3.28 3.51
N ASP A 47 8.54 2.01 3.81
CA ASP A 47 9.25 1.19 4.81
C ASP A 47 9.52 1.95 6.12
N SER A 48 8.44 2.42 6.74
CA SER A 48 8.54 3.19 7.98
C SER A 48 8.61 2.25 9.17
N MET A 49 9.64 2.36 10.00
CA MET A 49 9.81 1.59 11.25
C MET A 49 8.79 1.96 12.35
N GLU A 50 7.91 2.93 12.12
CA GLU A 50 6.97 3.40 13.13
C GLU A 50 5.81 2.41 13.38
N GLY A 51 5.98 1.56 14.39
CA GLY A 51 4.97 0.57 14.84
C GLY A 51 5.14 -0.82 14.25
N GLY A 52 6.22 -1.07 13.50
CA GLY A 52 6.47 -2.27 12.69
C GLY A 52 7.09 -1.90 11.35
N HIS A 53 7.34 -2.88 10.47
CA HIS A 53 7.67 -2.63 9.06
C HIS A 53 6.37 -2.40 8.28
N ALA A 54 5.85 -1.17 8.28
CA ALA A 54 4.74 -0.84 7.40
C ALA A 54 5.29 -0.41 6.04
N ASP A 55 4.84 -1.05 4.97
CA ASP A 55 5.33 -0.78 3.61
C ASP A 55 5.05 0.66 3.18
N LEU A 56 3.92 1.23 3.61
CA LEU A 56 3.55 2.62 3.34
C LEU A 56 2.86 3.27 4.54
N VAL A 57 3.28 4.50 4.88
CA VAL A 57 2.69 5.28 5.96
C VAL A 57 2.37 6.70 5.52
N VAL A 58 1.09 7.05 5.48
CA VAL A 58 0.63 8.44 5.28
C VAL A 58 0.44 9.12 6.63
N LYS A 59 1.06 10.30 6.80
CA LYS A 59 0.95 11.11 8.00
C LYS A 59 0.25 12.43 7.70
N ASN A 60 -0.83 12.70 8.42
CA ASN A 60 -1.50 14.00 8.42
C ASN A 60 -1.70 14.45 9.87
N VAL A 61 -1.86 15.75 10.09
CA VAL A 61 -2.17 16.36 11.39
C VAL A 61 -3.35 15.66 12.10
N ARG A 62 -4.30 15.10 11.35
CA ARG A 62 -5.50 14.45 11.91
C ARG A 62 -5.43 12.93 12.01
N TYR A 63 -4.52 12.28 11.29
CA TYR A 63 -4.48 10.81 11.24
C TYR A 63 -3.18 10.27 10.65
N LYS A 64 -2.88 9.04 11.04
CA LYS A 64 -1.97 8.13 10.36
C LYS A 64 -2.78 7.10 9.57
N TRP A 65 -2.34 6.78 8.36
CA TRP A 65 -2.87 5.67 7.58
C TRP A 65 -1.71 4.78 7.18
N LEU A 66 -1.74 3.53 7.59
CA LEU A 66 -0.69 2.56 7.34
C LEU A 66 -1.18 1.56 6.31
N ALA A 67 -0.30 1.12 5.42
CA ALA A 67 -0.61 0.06 4.50
C ALA A 67 0.48 -1.00 4.48
N GLU A 68 0.02 -2.24 4.38
CA GLU A 68 0.82 -3.39 4.01
C GLU A 68 0.55 -3.66 2.53
N ALA A 69 1.61 -3.89 1.78
CA ALA A 69 1.58 -4.27 0.38
C ALA A 69 1.93 -5.74 0.27
N LYS A 70 1.28 -6.42 -0.67
CA LYS A 70 1.63 -7.76 -1.06
C LYS A 70 1.43 -7.98 -2.55
N ILE A 71 2.39 -8.60 -3.21
CA ILE A 71 2.25 -9.08 -4.59
C ILE A 71 1.64 -10.46 -4.60
N LYS A 72 0.66 -10.68 -5.48
CA LYS A 72 0.13 -12.02 -5.71
C LYS A 72 1.21 -12.94 -6.24
N ASP A 73 1.64 -13.90 -5.42
CA ASP A 73 2.45 -15.02 -5.86
C ASP A 73 1.57 -16.15 -6.44
N ASP A 74 2.20 -17.17 -7.03
CA ASP A 74 1.50 -18.31 -7.62
C ASP A 74 1.14 -19.40 -6.58
N SER A 75 1.30 -19.14 -5.28
CA SER A 75 0.89 -20.08 -4.23
C SER A 75 -0.65 -20.18 -4.19
N TYR A 76 -1.12 -21.39 -3.90
CA TYR A 76 -2.54 -21.66 -3.65
C TYR A 76 -2.91 -21.49 -2.18
N ASP A 77 -1.94 -21.34 -1.28
CA ASP A 77 -2.15 -21.33 0.17
C ASP A 77 -2.36 -19.92 0.75
N TYR A 78 -2.12 -18.85 -0.02
CA TYR A 78 -2.32 -17.45 0.36
C TYR A 78 -1.72 -17.08 1.72
N GLY A 79 -0.74 -17.84 2.23
CA GLY A 79 -0.18 -17.65 3.57
C GLY A 79 0.41 -16.25 3.75
N TRP A 80 1.07 -15.74 2.70
CA TRP A 80 1.63 -14.39 2.65
C TRP A 80 0.57 -13.27 2.74
N LEU A 81 -0.65 -13.47 2.21
CA LEU A 81 -1.76 -12.52 2.39
C LEU A 81 -2.23 -12.52 3.83
N TRP A 82 -2.36 -13.72 4.42
CA TRP A 82 -2.78 -13.87 5.80
C TRP A 82 -1.76 -13.23 6.75
N ASP A 83 -0.47 -13.51 6.57
CA ASP A 83 0.60 -12.93 7.38
C ASP A 83 0.63 -11.41 7.26
N GLY A 84 0.48 -10.85 6.05
CA GLY A 84 0.36 -9.41 5.86
C GLY A 84 -0.87 -8.81 6.55
N PHE A 85 -2.02 -9.48 6.47
CA PHE A 85 -3.24 -9.04 7.15
C PHE A 85 -3.11 -9.07 8.68
N MET A 86 -2.47 -10.11 9.23
CA MET A 86 -2.20 -10.21 10.65
C MET A 86 -1.24 -9.11 11.12
N GLN A 87 -0.18 -8.83 10.36
CA GLN A 87 0.69 -7.69 10.64
C GLN A 87 -0.10 -6.37 10.70
N LEU A 88 -1.04 -6.18 9.77
CA LEU A 88 -1.84 -4.97 9.70
C LEU A 88 -2.79 -4.82 10.92
N THR A 89 -3.44 -5.91 11.31
CA THR A 89 -4.49 -5.92 12.34
C THR A 89 -3.95 -6.02 13.76
N GLU A 90 -2.83 -6.71 13.99
CA GLU A 90 -2.24 -6.88 15.31
C GLU A 90 -1.39 -5.68 15.74
N ARG A 91 -0.75 -4.97 14.79
CA ARG A 91 0.20 -3.89 15.12
C ARG A 91 -0.40 -2.49 15.05
N TYR A 92 -1.34 -2.26 14.14
CA TYR A 92 -1.73 -0.88 13.78
C TYR A 92 -3.14 -0.50 14.22
N ALA A 93 -4.02 -1.47 14.47
CA ALA A 93 -5.37 -1.24 14.99
C ALA A 93 -5.37 -1.07 16.53
N THR A 94 -4.50 -0.21 17.07
CA THR A 94 -4.50 0.14 18.51
C THR A 94 -5.76 0.89 18.94
N ASN A 95 -6.66 1.20 18.00
CA ASN A 95 -7.92 1.94 18.17
C ASN A 95 -7.75 3.31 18.84
N THR A 96 -6.53 3.86 18.83
CA THR A 96 -6.26 5.21 19.31
C THR A 96 -6.76 6.21 18.27
N ALA A 97 -7.40 7.30 18.71
CA ALA A 97 -7.93 8.32 17.81
C ALA A 97 -6.84 8.84 16.86
N GLY A 98 -7.07 8.68 15.55
CA GLY A 98 -6.11 9.05 14.51
C GLY A 98 -5.19 7.93 14.03
N ASN A 99 -5.08 6.81 14.77
CA ASN A 99 -4.31 5.61 14.40
C ASN A 99 -5.23 4.40 14.24
N ASN A 100 -6.32 4.58 13.48
CA ASN A 100 -7.36 3.57 13.30
C ASN A 100 -7.70 3.34 11.83
N ARG A 101 -6.77 3.67 10.94
CA ARG A 101 -6.98 3.57 9.49
C ARG A 101 -5.82 2.80 8.88
N ALA A 102 -6.17 1.79 8.10
CA ALA A 102 -5.20 0.93 7.46
C ALA A 102 -5.64 0.58 6.04
N GLY A 103 -4.69 0.13 5.22
CA GLY A 103 -4.90 -0.35 3.86
C GLY A 103 -4.18 -1.66 3.62
N PHE A 104 -4.76 -2.51 2.79
CA PHE A 104 -4.10 -3.71 2.32
C PHE A 104 -4.02 -3.62 0.79
N LEU A 105 -2.81 -3.43 0.26
CA LEU A 105 -2.56 -3.25 -1.16
C LEU A 105 -2.15 -4.59 -1.76
N VAL A 106 -3.01 -5.18 -2.59
CA VAL A 106 -2.73 -6.45 -3.25
C VAL A 106 -2.42 -6.20 -4.72
N TYR A 107 -1.18 -6.41 -5.14
CA TYR A 107 -0.77 -6.26 -6.53
C TYR A 107 -1.01 -7.56 -7.29
N ILE A 108 -2.05 -7.57 -8.12
CA ILE A 108 -2.38 -8.70 -8.97
C ILE A 108 -1.77 -8.47 -10.34
N LYS A 109 -0.78 -9.29 -10.68
CA LYS A 109 -0.10 -9.23 -11.97
C LYS A 109 -0.55 -10.39 -12.83
N GLN A 110 -1.38 -10.10 -13.81
CA GLN A 110 -1.85 -11.09 -14.76
C GLN A 110 -1.49 -10.65 -16.17
N PRO A 111 -0.64 -11.41 -16.89
CA PRO A 111 -0.49 -11.23 -18.32
C PRO A 111 -1.87 -11.32 -18.98
N ASN A 112 -2.24 -10.33 -19.80
CA ASN A 112 -3.50 -10.30 -20.55
C ASN A 112 -4.79 -10.26 -19.69
N SER A 113 -4.72 -9.75 -18.46
CA SER A 113 -5.94 -9.37 -17.73
C SER A 113 -6.73 -8.32 -18.54
N LYS A 114 -8.02 -8.58 -18.75
CA LYS A 114 -8.95 -7.58 -19.28
C LYS A 114 -9.50 -6.80 -18.09
N LEU A 115 -9.23 -5.49 -18.06
CA LEU A 115 -9.93 -4.54 -17.20
C LEU A 115 -11.43 -4.53 -17.52
#